data_AF-A0A845XXE6-F1
#
_entry.id   AF-A0A845XXE6-F1
#
_cell.length_a   1.000
_cell.length_b   1.000
_cell.length_c   1.000
_cell.angle_alpha   90.00
_cell.angle_beta   90.00
_cell.angle_gamma   90.00
#
_symmetry.space_group_name_H-M   'P 1'
#
loop_
_entity.id
_entity.type
_entity.pdbx_description
1 polymer ?
#
loop_
_entity_poly.entity_id
_entity_poly.type
_entity_poly.pdbx_seq_one_letter_code
_entity_poly.pdbx_strand_id
1 'polypeptide(L)' 'MSHMCIDATTRAAADLGFKCKVVHDACATRDLVFGNQTIIAQDVHGAFMHALGVAYADVISLSDFS' A
#
# COMPACT_ATOMS: atom_id res chain seq x y z
N MET A 1 4.84 -6.35 -3.54
CA MET A 1 5.34 -5.35 -2.59
C MET A 1 4.34 -4.21 -2.48
N SER A 2 4.24 -3.55 -1.32
CA SER A 2 3.27 -2.47 -1.09
C SER A 2 3.36 -1.37 -2.14
N HIS A 3 4.57 -0.89 -2.48
CA HIS A 3 4.79 0.16 -3.50
C HIS A 3 4.63 -0.26 -4.97
N MET A 4 4.41 -1.55 -5.25
CA MET A 4 4.34 -2.08 -6.62
C MET A 4 3.00 -2.77 -6.83
N CYS A 5 2.97 -4.10 -6.86
CA CYS A 5 1.79 -4.86 -7.26
C CYS A 5 0.57 -4.62 -6.35
N ILE A 6 0.79 -4.32 -5.06
CA ILE A 6 -0.33 -4.03 -4.14
C ILE A 6 -0.95 -2.68 -4.49
N ASP A 7 -0.15 -1.62 -4.62
CA ASP A 7 -0.62 -0.30 -5.08
C ASP A 7 -1.32 -0.37 -6.44
N ALA A 8 -0.65 -0.95 -7.44
CA ALA A 8 -1.19 -1.06 -8.79
C ALA A 8 -2.51 -1.83 -8.85
N THR A 9 -2.59 -2.99 -8.18
CA THR A 9 -3.81 -3.81 -8.18
C THR A 9 -4.93 -3.14 -7.42
N THR A 10 -4.65 -2.50 -6.28
CA THR A 10 -5.66 -1.85 -5.46
C THR A 10 -6.29 -0.68 -6.20
N ARG A 11 -5.47 0.16 -6.85
CA ARG A 11 -5.97 1.26 -7.68
C ARG A 11 -6.82 0.75 -8.84
N ALA A 12 -6.30 -0.24 -9.58
CA ALA A 12 -7.04 -0.81 -10.71
C ALA A 12 -8.37 -1.46 -10.27
N ALA A 13 -8.39 -2.16 -9.14
CA ALA A 13 -9.61 -2.75 -8.59
C ALA A 13 -10.63 -1.66 -8.19
N ALA A 14 -10.18 -0.59 -7.53
CA ALA A 14 -11.04 0.54 -7.19
C ALA A 14 -11.59 1.25 -8.44
N ASP A 15 -10.76 1.45 -9.48
CA ASP A 15 -11.18 2.03 -10.77
C ASP A 15 -12.22 1.16 -11.48
N LEU A 16 -12.16 -0.17 -11.29
CA LEU A 16 -13.16 -1.14 -11.77
C LEU A 16 -14.42 -1.22 -10.88
N GLY A 17 -14.50 -0.42 -9.81
CA GLY A 17 -15.67 -0.34 -8.92
C GLY A 17 -15.67 -1.35 -7.76
N PHE A 18 -14.57 -2.06 -7.52
CA PHE A 18 -14.46 -2.95 -6.36
C PHE A 18 -14.24 -2.17 -5.06
N LYS A 19 -14.92 -2.59 -3.99
CA LYS A 19 -14.63 -2.11 -2.64
C LYS A 19 -13.40 -2.83 -2.09
N CYS A 20 -12.27 -2.14 -2.06
CA CYS A 20 -11.01 -2.73 -1.65
C CYS A 20 -10.78 -2.59 -0.14
N LYS A 21 -10.28 -3.67 0.48
CA LYS A 21 -9.65 -3.66 1.80
C LYS A 21 -8.19 -4.07 1.64
N VAL A 22 -7.27 -3.32 2.23
CA VAL A 22 -5.84 -3.66 2.23
C VAL A 22 -5.40 -3.91 3.67
N VAL A 23 -4.93 -5.13 3.93
CA VAL A 23 -4.38 -5.52 5.24
C VAL A 23 -2.92 -5.11 5.29
N HIS A 24 -2.63 -3.94 5.88
CA HIS A 24 -1.34 -3.28 5.71
C HIS A 24 -0.18 -4.07 6.32
N ASP A 25 -0.38 -4.67 7.49
CA ASP A 25 0.60 -5.49 8.22
C ASP A 25 0.80 -6.90 7.62
N ALA A 26 -0.03 -7.28 6.64
CA ALA A 26 0.21 -8.44 5.78
C ALA A 26 0.98 -8.08 4.49
N CYS A 27 1.30 -6.81 4.26
CA CYS A 27 2.02 -6.34 3.09
C CYS A 27 3.46 -5.93 3.43
N ALA A 28 4.40 -6.15 2.49
CA ALA A 28 5.81 -5.79 2.68
C ALA A 28 6.38 -5.03 1.49
N THR A 29 7.47 -4.30 1.73
CA THR A 29 8.30 -3.63 0.73
C THR A 29 9.77 -3.73 1.10
N ARG A 30 10.63 -3.08 0.32
CA ARG A 30 12.06 -2.94 0.53
C ARG A 30 12.46 -1.47 0.43
N ASP A 31 13.69 -1.19 0.82
CA ASP A 31 14.34 0.09 0.57
C ASP A 31 14.37 0.39 -0.93
N LEU A 32 14.14 1.66 -1.28
CA LEU A 32 14.20 2.14 -2.65
C LEU A 32 15.31 3.19 -2.77
N VAL A 33 15.87 3.30 -3.97
CA VAL A 33 16.87 4.32 -4.29
C VAL A 33 16.28 5.25 -5.34
N PHE A 34 16.29 6.55 -5.04
CA PHE A 34 15.90 7.60 -5.98
C PHE A 34 16.98 8.68 -6.01
N GLY A 35 17.63 8.84 -7.17
CA GLY A 35 18.86 9.63 -7.26
C GLY A 35 19.94 9.08 -6.32
N ASN A 36 20.46 9.93 -5.43
CA ASN A 36 21.48 9.57 -4.43
C ASN A 36 20.89 9.32 -3.03
N GLN A 37 19.56 9.19 -2.91
CA GLN A 37 18.88 8.96 -1.63
C GLN A 37 18.30 7.56 -1.54
N THR A 38 18.56 6.89 -0.41
CA THR A 38 17.83 5.68 0.00
C THR A 38 16.61 6.09 0.81
N ILE A 39 15.44 5.58 0.41
CA ILE A 39 14.18 5.71 1.14
C ILE A 39 13.94 4.37 1.84
N ILE A 40 13.92 4.40 3.17
CA ILE A 40 13.81 3.17 3.97
C ILE A 40 12.43 2.52 3.77
N ALA A 41 12.39 1.18 3.86
CA ALA A 41 11.20 0.38 3.59
C ALA A 41 9.97 0.84 4.39
N GLN A 42 10.16 1.28 5.64
CA GLN A 42 9.07 1.77 6.49
C GLN A 42 8.41 3.03 5.91
N ASP A 43 9.20 3.98 5.42
CA ASP A 43 8.70 5.22 4.81
C ASP A 43 8.01 4.93 3.48
N VAL A 44 8.59 4.06 2.67
CA VAL A 44 7.97 3.58 1.41
C VAL A 44 6.63 2.92 1.71
N HIS A 45 6.57 2.03 2.69
CA HIS A 45 5.34 1.34 3.06
C HIS A 45 4.28 2.31 3.56
N GLY A 46 4.63 3.19 4.50
CA GLY A 46 3.72 4.17 5.08
C GLY A 46 3.15 5.14 4.04
N ALA A 47 3.99 5.65 3.13
CA ALA A 47 3.56 6.58 2.08
C ALA A 47 2.50 5.94 1.16
N PHE A 48 2.72 4.69 0.72
CA PHE A 48 1.78 3.99 -0.14
C PHE A 48 0.51 3.55 0.58
N MET A 49 0.61 3.06 1.82
CA MET A 49 -0.58 2.71 2.62
C MET A 49 -1.46 3.93 2.89
N HIS A 50 -0.86 5.09 3.21
CA HIS A 50 -1.61 6.33 3.39
C HIS A 50 -2.31 6.75 2.08
N ALA A 51 -1.59 6.74 0.95
CA ALA A 51 -2.17 7.12 -0.34
C ALA A 51 -3.33 6.20 -0.77
N LEU A 52 -3.21 4.88 -0.55
CA LEU A 52 -4.30 3.93 -0.80
C LEU A 52 -5.51 4.17 0.13
N GLY A 53 -5.26 4.42 1.41
CA GLY A 53 -6.28 4.66 2.42
C GLY A 53 -7.14 5.91 2.18
N VAL A 54 -6.58 6.91 1.51
CA VAL A 54 -7.30 8.18 1.22
C VAL A 54 -8.27 8.03 0.05
N ALA A 55 -7.91 7.27 -0.98
CA ALA A 55 -8.61 7.35 -2.28
C ALA A 55 -9.07 6.01 -2.86
N TYR A 56 -8.54 4.87 -2.41
CA TYR A 56 -8.70 3.60 -3.14
C TYR A 56 -9.16 2.42 -2.29
N ALA A 57 -8.83 2.37 -1.00
CA ALA A 57 -9.16 1.22 -0.16
C ALA A 57 -9.36 1.59 1.32
N ASP A 58 -10.07 0.72 2.04
CA ASP A 58 -10.05 0.68 3.49
C ASP A 58 -8.77 -0.03 3.96
N VAL A 59 -7.85 0.72 4.55
CA VAL A 59 -6.53 0.21 4.98
C VAL A 59 -6.60 -0.15 6.47
N ILE A 60 -6.46 -1.43 6.78
CA ILE A 60 -6.76 -2.01 8.10
C ILE A 60 -5.63 -2.94 8.56
N SER A 61 -5.58 -3.20 9.87
CA SER A 61 -4.70 -4.22 10.42
C SER A 61 -5.29 -5.62 10.24
N LEU A 62 -4.47 -6.66 10.35
CA LEU A 62 -4.93 -8.05 10.30
C LEU A 62 -5.93 -8.35 11.43
N SER A 63 -5.75 -7.73 12.61
CA SER A 63 -6.69 -7.85 13.72
C SER A 63 -8.07 -7.26 13.45
N ASP A 64 -8.17 -6.24 12.59
CA ASP A 64 -9.44 -5.60 12.25
C ASP A 64 -10.18 -6.30 11.10
N PHE A 65 -9.55 -7.29 10.46
CA PHE A 65 -10.14 -8.02 9.34
C PHE A 65 -11.05 -9.18 9.78
N SER A 66 -10.98 -9.61 11.05
CA SER A 66 -11.72 -10.75 11.60
C SER A 66 -13.21 -10.50 11.82
#